data_AF-A0A1J4KPM6-F1
#
_entry.id   AF-A0A1J4KPM6-F1
#
_cell.length_a   1.000
_cell.length_b   1.000
_cell.length_c   1.000
_cell.angle_alpha   90.00
_cell.angle_beta   90.00
_cell.angle_gamma   90.00
#
_symmetry.space_group_name_H-M   'P 1'
#
loop_
_entity.id
_entity.type
_entity.pdbx_description
1 polymer ?
#
loop_
_entity_poly.entity_id
_entity_poly.type
_entity_poly.pdbx_seq_one_letter_code
_entity_poly.pdbx_strand_id
1 'polypeptide(L)'
;MKMSKSDFDDLIELQRQVYSIRTIDFDQSEFESFINESPFKTDKILAIELLTTLNIFVSTHPKSFEYVRNFIIESLLDTIDLFFPGELIQIFDNFGILLALYENKKVSIDDIIEYSINNVTMFFYFMNEIKNSDESFYEQFLMKNSGIASQLKNIDLEKHCRLRKAAVNEHPIASAIRNDDINSFQNIIAETNRSFNSRIPFSYYELCKYINTKDSMPFLIDYAAFYGSLEIFKFFWVNGTDPSPKLPLFAFAGGNYEIIHLIESNPKMKFDTTCFQVAIEFHRNDLLQYLEENYNMKHSSDNILRAINFYNIDIFVELLPFMMEKIKMKTDFVYDNILC
;
A
#
# COMPACT_ATOMS: atom_id res chain seq x y z
N MET A 1 -10.92 -14.55 -28.53
CA MET A 1 -11.72 -14.94 -27.36
C MET A 1 -12.33 -13.67 -26.80
N LYS A 2 -13.66 -13.57 -26.63
CA LYS A 2 -14.27 -12.38 -26.00
C LYS A 2 -14.12 -12.58 -24.49
N MET A 3 -13.23 -11.82 -23.85
CA MET A 3 -13.19 -11.74 -22.38
C MET A 3 -14.55 -11.22 -21.88
N SER A 4 -15.08 -11.87 -20.85
CA SER A 4 -16.37 -11.57 -20.23
C SER A 4 -16.18 -11.33 -18.73
N LYS A 5 -17.14 -10.66 -18.08
CA LYS A 5 -17.10 -10.41 -16.63
C LYS A 5 -16.94 -11.72 -15.83
N SER A 6 -17.58 -12.80 -16.28
CA SER A 6 -17.49 -14.11 -15.64
C SER A 6 -16.10 -14.73 -15.64
N ASP A 7 -15.19 -14.26 -16.51
CA ASP A 7 -13.80 -14.73 -16.51
C ASP A 7 -13.01 -14.20 -15.30
N PHE A 8 -13.57 -13.23 -14.55
CA PHE A 8 -12.96 -12.58 -13.39
C PHE A 8 -13.71 -12.80 -12.09
N ASP A 9 -14.83 -13.53 -12.09
CA ASP A 9 -15.71 -13.64 -10.91
C ASP A 9 -14.96 -14.23 -9.69
N ASP A 10 -14.15 -15.27 -9.90
CA ASP A 10 -13.35 -15.90 -8.84
C ASP A 10 -12.31 -14.92 -8.25
N LEU A 11 -11.67 -14.12 -9.12
CA LEU A 11 -10.67 -13.13 -8.70
C LEU A 11 -11.31 -11.94 -7.98
N ILE A 12 -12.48 -11.47 -8.45
CA ILE A 12 -13.26 -10.44 -7.77
C ILE A 12 -13.67 -10.92 -6.38
N GLU A 13 -14.12 -12.18 -6.26
CA GLU A 13 -14.48 -12.75 -4.97
C GLU A 13 -13.27 -12.90 -4.05
N LEU A 14 -12.13 -13.38 -4.56
CA LEU A 14 -10.87 -13.40 -3.82
C LEU A 14 -10.50 -12.01 -3.27
N GLN A 15 -10.60 -10.96 -4.10
CA GLN A 15 -10.32 -9.59 -3.64
C GLN A 15 -11.32 -9.15 -2.58
N ARG A 16 -12.61 -9.43 -2.75
CA ARG A 16 -13.63 -9.12 -1.73
C ARG A 16 -13.29 -9.80 -0.39
N GLN A 17 -12.91 -11.07 -0.42
CA GLN A 17 -12.51 -11.83 0.77
C GLN A 17 -11.26 -11.25 1.43
N VAL A 18 -10.20 -10.93 0.68
CA VAL A 18 -9.00 -10.30 1.23
C VAL A 18 -9.29 -8.91 1.81
N TYR A 19 -10.09 -8.09 1.12
CA TYR A 19 -10.42 -6.75 1.61
C TYR A 19 -11.40 -6.75 2.79
N SER A 20 -12.02 -7.89 3.12
CA SER A 20 -12.80 -8.06 4.36
C SER A 20 -11.92 -8.04 5.61
N ILE A 21 -10.61 -8.33 5.52
CA ILE A 21 -9.67 -8.33 6.66
C ILE A 21 -9.67 -6.99 7.44
N ARG A 22 -10.03 -5.88 6.78
CA ARG A 22 -10.07 -4.55 7.41
C ARG A 22 -11.39 -4.25 8.14
N THR A 23 -12.41 -5.08 8.00
CA THR A 23 -13.75 -4.79 8.53
C THR A 23 -13.87 -5.25 9.98
N ILE A 24 -14.84 -4.68 10.71
CA ILE A 24 -15.05 -4.98 12.14
C ILE A 24 -15.63 -6.39 12.32
N ASP A 25 -16.34 -6.87 11.31
CA ASP A 25 -17.00 -8.18 11.23
C ASP A 25 -16.14 -9.25 10.53
N PHE A 26 -14.84 -9.01 10.37
CA PHE A 26 -13.92 -9.98 9.76
C PHE A 26 -13.92 -11.31 10.54
N ASP A 27 -14.37 -12.38 9.88
CA ASP A 27 -14.25 -13.76 10.37
C ASP A 27 -13.00 -14.43 9.79
N GLN A 28 -11.96 -14.53 10.63
CA GLN A 28 -10.71 -15.19 10.26
C GLN A 28 -10.92 -16.65 9.84
N SER A 29 -11.80 -17.39 10.50
CA SER A 29 -11.98 -18.82 10.21
C SER A 29 -12.65 -19.02 8.86
N GLU A 30 -13.65 -18.20 8.55
CA GLU A 30 -14.31 -18.22 7.24
C GLU A 30 -13.34 -17.87 6.11
N PHE A 31 -12.57 -16.79 6.27
CA PHE A 31 -11.56 -16.37 5.30
C PHE A 31 -10.50 -17.46 5.06
N GLU A 32 -9.96 -18.05 6.14
CA GLU A 32 -8.97 -19.13 6.02
C GLU A 32 -9.57 -20.39 5.37
N SER A 33 -10.81 -20.75 5.68
CA SER A 33 -11.51 -21.87 5.03
C SER A 33 -11.67 -21.62 3.53
N PHE A 34 -12.10 -20.42 3.15
CA PHE A 34 -12.23 -20.01 1.76
C PHE A 34 -10.91 -20.19 1.01
N ILE A 35 -9.80 -19.66 1.54
CA ILE A 35 -8.50 -19.80 0.87
C ILE A 35 -8.04 -21.26 0.83
N ASN A 36 -8.22 -22.01 1.92
CA ASN A 36 -7.80 -23.41 2.01
C ASN A 36 -8.55 -24.34 1.05
N GLU A 37 -9.81 -24.06 0.77
CA GLU A 37 -10.65 -24.82 -0.16
C GLU A 37 -10.50 -24.33 -1.62
N SER A 38 -9.92 -23.15 -1.81
CA SER A 38 -9.77 -22.54 -3.13
C SER A 38 -8.59 -23.09 -3.95
N PRO A 39 -8.67 -23.08 -5.28
CA PRO A 39 -7.55 -23.45 -6.14
C PRO A 39 -6.40 -22.44 -6.08
N PHE A 40 -6.61 -21.21 -5.57
CA PHE A 40 -5.57 -20.21 -5.35
C PHE A 40 -4.44 -20.68 -4.44
N LYS A 41 -4.71 -21.67 -3.57
CA LYS A 41 -3.70 -22.22 -2.67
C LYS A 41 -2.75 -23.20 -3.36
N THR A 42 -3.20 -23.92 -4.39
CA THR A 42 -2.49 -25.08 -4.94
C THR A 42 -2.07 -24.93 -6.40
N ASP A 43 -2.79 -24.13 -7.19
CA ASP A 43 -2.44 -23.86 -8.58
C ASP A 43 -1.46 -22.67 -8.64
N LYS A 44 -0.31 -22.85 -9.30
CA LYS A 44 0.74 -21.81 -9.35
C LYS A 44 0.27 -20.52 -10.02
N ILE A 45 -0.54 -20.60 -11.08
CA ILE A 45 -0.99 -19.42 -11.82
C ILE A 45 -1.98 -18.64 -10.96
N LEU A 46 -2.96 -19.31 -10.37
CA LEU A 46 -3.94 -18.69 -9.49
C LEU A 46 -3.29 -18.19 -8.19
N ALA A 47 -2.28 -18.89 -7.68
CA ALA A 47 -1.51 -18.42 -6.52
C ALA A 47 -0.85 -17.05 -6.75
N ILE A 48 -0.44 -16.72 -7.99
CA ILE A 48 0.07 -15.36 -8.29
C ILE A 48 -0.99 -14.31 -7.99
N GLU A 49 -2.25 -14.57 -8.31
CA GLU A 49 -3.37 -13.65 -8.09
C GLU A 49 -3.62 -13.43 -6.60
N LEU A 50 -3.58 -14.50 -5.80
CA LEU A 50 -3.66 -14.44 -4.34
C LEU A 50 -2.51 -13.64 -3.73
N LEU A 51 -1.26 -14.01 -4.04
CA LEU A 51 -0.09 -13.37 -3.44
C LEU A 51 0.03 -11.90 -3.86
N THR A 52 -0.32 -11.57 -5.10
CA THR A 52 -0.37 -10.19 -5.61
C THR A 52 -1.47 -9.38 -4.92
N THR A 53 -2.66 -9.97 -4.75
CA THR A 53 -3.76 -9.34 -4.02
C THR A 53 -3.36 -9.04 -2.57
N LEU A 54 -2.75 -10.00 -1.87
CA LEU A 54 -2.25 -9.81 -0.51
C LEU A 54 -1.17 -8.73 -0.43
N ASN A 55 -0.21 -8.71 -1.38
CA ASN A 55 0.87 -7.72 -1.41
C ASN A 55 0.35 -6.29 -1.63
N ILE A 56 -0.61 -6.12 -2.53
CA ILE A 56 -1.25 -4.82 -2.78
C ILE A 56 -2.12 -4.40 -1.60
N PHE A 57 -2.87 -5.34 -1.02
CA PHE A 57 -3.70 -5.09 0.14
C PHE A 57 -2.88 -4.53 1.31
N VAL A 58 -1.75 -5.16 1.68
CA VAL A 58 -0.92 -4.62 2.78
C VAL A 58 -0.29 -3.26 2.46
N SER A 59 -0.01 -2.98 1.18
CA SER A 59 0.57 -1.71 0.75
C SER A 59 -0.45 -0.56 0.82
N THR A 60 -1.73 -0.86 0.61
CA THR A 60 -2.84 0.10 0.69
C THR A 60 -3.50 0.14 2.08
N HIS A 61 -3.35 -0.93 2.86
CA HIS A 61 -3.94 -1.12 4.20
C HIS A 61 -2.88 -1.56 5.21
N PRO A 62 -1.88 -0.69 5.53
CA PRO A 62 -0.72 -1.08 6.33
C PRO A 62 -1.07 -1.53 7.77
N LYS A 63 -2.25 -1.16 8.31
CA LYS A 63 -2.72 -1.64 9.63
C LYS A 63 -2.93 -3.16 9.66
N SER A 64 -3.21 -3.80 8.52
CA SER A 64 -3.46 -5.24 8.42
C SER A 64 -2.20 -6.05 8.13
N PHE A 65 -1.02 -5.40 8.03
CA PHE A 65 0.23 -6.05 7.66
C PHE A 65 0.59 -7.24 8.56
N GLU A 66 0.47 -7.09 9.88
CA GLU A 66 0.84 -8.15 10.83
C GLU A 66 0.02 -9.42 10.62
N TYR A 67 -1.30 -9.28 10.47
CA TYR A 67 -2.19 -10.40 10.19
C TYR A 67 -1.81 -11.08 8.87
N VAL A 68 -1.67 -10.32 7.78
CA VAL A 68 -1.36 -10.88 6.46
C VAL A 68 0.01 -11.55 6.43
N ARG A 69 1.02 -10.95 7.07
CA ARG A 69 2.35 -11.55 7.19
C ARG A 69 2.28 -12.90 7.90
N ASN A 70 1.56 -12.98 9.02
CA ASN A 70 1.42 -14.23 9.76
C ASN A 70 0.62 -15.26 8.96
N PHE A 71 -0.46 -14.85 8.30
CA PHE A 71 -1.24 -15.73 7.41
C PHE A 71 -0.39 -16.34 6.29
N ILE A 72 0.48 -15.54 5.65
CA ILE A 72 1.41 -16.04 4.62
C ILE A 72 2.35 -17.11 5.18
N ILE A 73 2.91 -16.89 6.37
CA ILE A 73 3.89 -17.80 6.98
C ILE A 73 3.24 -19.02 7.65
N GLU A 74 2.02 -18.92 8.13
CA GLU A 74 1.37 -20.00 8.88
C GLU A 74 0.49 -20.87 7.97
N SER A 75 -0.15 -20.27 6.96
CA SER A 75 -1.16 -20.95 6.14
C SER A 75 -0.77 -21.15 4.68
N LEU A 76 0.17 -20.36 4.16
CA LEU A 76 0.51 -20.34 2.73
C LEU A 76 1.93 -20.81 2.39
N LEU A 77 2.71 -21.39 3.32
CA LEU A 77 4.06 -21.86 2.99
C LEU A 77 4.09 -22.91 1.87
N ASP A 78 3.10 -23.81 1.84
CA ASP A 78 2.98 -24.80 0.76
C ASP A 78 2.68 -24.14 -0.59
N THR A 79 1.90 -23.04 -0.58
CA THR A 79 1.64 -22.22 -1.77
C THR A 79 2.91 -21.48 -2.22
N ILE A 80 3.67 -20.96 -1.27
CA ILE A 80 4.96 -20.30 -1.52
C ILE A 80 5.96 -21.27 -2.16
N ASP A 81 5.92 -22.57 -1.80
CA ASP A 81 6.79 -23.60 -2.36
C ASP A 81 6.53 -23.91 -3.85
N LEU A 82 5.47 -23.35 -4.45
CA LEU A 82 5.24 -23.39 -5.89
C LEU A 82 6.20 -22.48 -6.69
N PHE A 83 6.90 -21.57 -6.00
CA PHE A 83 7.67 -20.49 -6.61
C PHE A 83 9.17 -20.62 -6.34
N PHE A 84 9.97 -20.21 -7.33
CA PHE A 84 11.39 -19.95 -7.12
C PHE A 84 11.59 -18.65 -6.32
N PRO A 85 12.69 -18.52 -5.55
CA PRO A 85 12.97 -17.31 -4.77
C PRO A 85 12.90 -16.00 -5.56
N GLY A 86 13.43 -15.98 -6.79
CA GLY A 86 13.37 -14.80 -7.66
C GLY A 86 11.95 -14.42 -8.08
N GLU A 87 11.03 -15.38 -8.22
CA GLU A 87 9.61 -15.09 -8.50
C GLU A 87 8.97 -14.43 -7.27
N LEU A 88 9.27 -14.93 -6.06
CA LEU A 88 8.75 -14.36 -4.81
C LEU A 88 9.20 -12.90 -4.60
N ILE A 89 10.46 -12.57 -4.93
CA ILE A 89 10.97 -11.20 -4.86
C ILE A 89 10.26 -10.27 -5.86
N GLN A 90 9.86 -10.79 -7.02
CA GLN A 90 9.12 -10.01 -8.01
C GLN A 90 7.65 -9.80 -7.61
N ILE A 91 7.03 -10.80 -6.96
CA ILE A 91 5.65 -10.72 -6.47
C ILE A 91 5.54 -9.77 -5.28
N PHE A 92 6.47 -9.86 -4.33
CA PHE A 92 6.45 -9.07 -3.09
C PHE A 92 7.42 -7.90 -3.15
N ASP A 93 6.90 -6.69 -3.35
CA ASP A 93 7.69 -5.46 -3.21
C ASP A 93 7.76 -4.94 -1.75
N ASN A 94 7.13 -5.67 -0.83
CA ASN A 94 7.06 -5.42 0.60
C ASN A 94 8.23 -6.10 1.34
N PHE A 95 9.18 -5.30 1.83
CA PHE A 95 10.37 -5.83 2.51
C PHE A 95 10.06 -6.54 3.84
N GLY A 96 8.94 -6.21 4.49
CA GLY A 96 8.49 -6.91 5.69
C GLY A 96 8.03 -8.34 5.39
N ILE A 97 7.34 -8.56 4.27
CA ILE A 97 6.98 -9.91 3.79
C ILE A 97 8.23 -10.65 3.34
N LEU A 98 9.10 -10.00 2.54
CA LEU A 98 10.35 -10.63 2.09
C LEU A 98 11.24 -11.05 3.26
N LEU A 99 11.28 -10.26 4.34
CA LEU A 99 11.98 -10.62 5.56
C LEU A 99 11.38 -11.89 6.19
N ALA A 100 10.05 -11.98 6.27
CA ALA A 100 9.39 -13.17 6.80
C ALA A 100 9.67 -14.42 5.95
N LEU A 101 9.71 -14.28 4.62
CA LEU A 101 10.07 -15.36 3.69
C LEU A 101 11.54 -15.79 3.86
N TYR A 102 12.45 -14.82 4.03
CA TYR A 102 13.86 -15.09 4.32
C TYR A 102 14.04 -15.84 5.65
N GLU A 103 13.38 -15.39 6.72
CA GLU A 103 13.43 -16.04 8.04
C GLU A 103 12.90 -17.49 8.00
N ASN A 104 11.98 -17.79 7.07
CA ASN A 104 11.45 -19.13 6.81
C ASN A 104 12.17 -19.88 5.68
N LYS A 105 13.35 -19.40 5.24
CA LYS A 105 14.21 -20.02 4.23
C LYS A 105 13.53 -20.23 2.86
N LYS A 106 12.54 -19.41 2.54
CA LYS A 106 11.86 -19.40 1.22
C LYS A 106 12.58 -18.50 0.21
N VAL A 107 13.38 -17.56 0.69
CA VAL A 107 14.26 -16.69 -0.11
C VAL A 107 15.67 -16.74 0.51
N SER A 108 16.71 -16.78 -0.32
CA SER A 108 18.10 -16.79 0.15
C SER A 108 18.68 -15.38 0.25
N ILE A 109 19.80 -15.24 0.98
CA ILE A 109 20.52 -13.96 1.04
C ILE A 109 21.16 -13.59 -0.30
N ASP A 110 21.56 -14.58 -1.11
CA ASP A 110 22.14 -14.34 -2.42
C ASP A 110 21.11 -13.71 -3.37
N ASP A 111 19.87 -14.21 -3.33
CA ASP A 111 18.75 -13.60 -4.07
C ASP A 111 18.55 -12.15 -3.60
N ILE A 112 18.51 -11.90 -2.28
CA ILE A 112 18.34 -10.55 -1.74
C ILE A 112 19.47 -9.61 -2.17
N ILE A 113 20.72 -10.07 -2.17
CA ILE A 113 21.88 -9.28 -2.60
C ILE A 113 21.74 -8.86 -4.06
N GLU A 114 21.34 -9.78 -4.94
CA GLU A 114 21.14 -9.50 -6.37
C GLU A 114 20.14 -8.35 -6.60
N TYR A 115 19.00 -8.38 -5.89
CA TYR A 115 17.97 -7.34 -6.02
C TYR A 115 18.31 -6.06 -5.22
N SER A 116 19.23 -6.12 -4.26
CA SER A 116 19.65 -4.96 -3.45
C SER A 116 20.60 -4.02 -4.19
N ILE A 117 21.25 -4.44 -5.29
CA ILE A 117 22.31 -3.68 -6.00
C ILE A 117 21.92 -2.22 -6.28
N ASN A 118 20.66 -1.96 -6.64
CA ASN A 118 20.14 -0.62 -6.93
C ASN A 118 18.98 -0.20 -6.02
N ASN A 119 18.76 -0.92 -4.92
CA ASN A 119 17.64 -0.70 -4.02
C ASN A 119 18.14 -0.39 -2.60
N VAL A 120 18.31 0.90 -2.30
CA VAL A 120 18.83 1.41 -1.02
C VAL A 120 17.96 0.95 0.16
N THR A 121 16.64 0.88 -0.01
CA THR A 121 15.74 0.47 1.07
C THR A 121 15.84 -1.04 1.34
N MET A 122 15.92 -1.87 0.30
CA MET A 122 16.16 -3.31 0.46
C MET A 122 17.51 -3.56 1.13
N PHE A 123 18.58 -2.91 0.66
CA PHE A 123 19.89 -2.98 1.28
C PHE A 123 19.83 -2.61 2.77
N PHE A 124 19.14 -1.52 3.11
CA PHE A 124 18.97 -1.10 4.50
C PHE A 124 18.23 -2.17 5.34
N TYR A 125 17.18 -2.80 4.80
CA TYR A 125 16.36 -3.77 5.51
C TYR A 125 17.10 -5.08 5.86
N PHE A 126 18.01 -5.48 4.98
CA PHE A 126 18.78 -6.72 5.07
C PHE A 126 20.27 -6.47 5.36
N MET A 127 20.63 -5.28 5.82
CA MET A 127 22.02 -4.86 5.96
C MET A 127 22.84 -5.80 6.85
N ASN A 128 22.21 -6.42 7.85
CA ASN A 128 22.88 -7.33 8.79
C ASN A 128 23.22 -8.64 8.09
N GLU A 129 22.25 -9.21 7.41
CA GLU A 129 22.39 -10.44 6.64
C GLU A 129 23.39 -10.25 5.50
N ILE A 130 23.29 -9.14 4.77
CA ILE A 130 24.20 -8.78 3.68
C ILE A 130 25.63 -8.65 4.20
N LYS A 131 25.85 -7.87 5.27
CA LYS A 131 27.20 -7.67 5.82
C LYS A 131 27.84 -8.99 6.28
N ASN A 132 27.05 -9.88 6.87
CA ASN A 132 27.54 -11.18 7.34
C ASN A 132 27.82 -12.16 6.19
N SER A 133 27.10 -12.03 5.07
CA SER A 133 27.23 -12.92 3.91
C SER A 133 28.29 -12.45 2.91
N ASP A 134 28.31 -11.16 2.58
CA ASP A 134 29.23 -10.54 1.62
C ASP A 134 29.64 -9.13 2.08
N GLU A 135 30.68 -9.07 2.92
CA GLU A 135 31.26 -7.83 3.43
C GLU A 135 31.81 -6.93 2.30
N SER A 136 32.31 -7.53 1.22
CA SER A 136 32.84 -6.77 0.07
C SER A 136 31.73 -6.01 -0.66
N PHE A 137 30.61 -6.68 -0.94
CA PHE A 137 29.43 -6.05 -1.50
C PHE A 137 28.89 -4.96 -0.58
N TYR A 138 28.79 -5.23 0.73
CA TYR A 138 28.34 -4.26 1.72
C TYR A 138 29.15 -2.96 1.66
N GLU A 139 30.48 -3.05 1.75
CA GLU A 139 31.36 -1.87 1.71
C GLU A 139 31.29 -1.15 0.36
N GLN A 140 31.27 -1.88 -0.76
CA GLN A 140 31.11 -1.28 -2.09
C GLN A 140 29.78 -0.53 -2.24
N PHE A 141 28.70 -1.07 -1.68
CA PHE A 141 27.39 -0.43 -1.69
C PHE A 141 27.42 0.89 -0.91
N LEU A 142 28.04 0.90 0.28
CA LEU A 142 28.19 2.12 1.09
C LEU A 142 29.06 3.17 0.42
N MET A 143 30.14 2.76 -0.26
CA MET A 143 30.99 3.68 -1.03
C MET A 143 30.22 4.37 -2.14
N LYS A 144 29.36 3.63 -2.87
CA LYS A 144 28.51 4.19 -3.92
C LYS A 144 27.37 5.06 -3.36
N ASN A 145 26.91 4.77 -2.15
CA ASN A 145 25.77 5.41 -1.52
C ASN A 145 26.18 6.10 -0.20
N SER A 146 27.10 7.06 -0.25
CA SER A 146 27.67 7.71 0.95
C SER A 146 26.62 8.32 1.91
N GLY A 147 25.44 8.70 1.39
CA GLY A 147 24.31 9.17 2.20
C GLY A 147 23.83 8.13 3.22
N ILE A 148 23.67 6.86 2.83
CA ILE A 148 23.21 5.80 3.75
C ILE A 148 24.30 5.41 4.75
N ALA A 149 25.58 5.45 4.34
CA ALA A 149 26.71 5.11 5.23
C ALA A 149 26.72 5.95 6.52
N SER A 150 26.37 7.24 6.40
CA SER A 150 26.24 8.13 7.56
C SER A 150 25.13 7.71 8.54
N GLN A 151 24.03 7.17 8.01
CA GLN A 151 22.87 6.74 8.79
C GLN A 151 23.14 5.40 9.51
N LEU A 152 23.96 4.55 8.92
CA LEU A 152 24.29 3.23 9.47
C LEU A 152 25.39 3.25 10.54
N LYS A 153 26.19 4.31 10.63
CA LYS A 153 27.35 4.37 11.54
C LYS A 153 27.01 4.10 13.02
N ASN A 154 25.81 4.45 13.46
CA ASN A 154 25.36 4.32 14.85
C ASN A 154 24.04 3.57 14.96
N ILE A 155 23.72 2.69 14.01
CA ILE A 155 22.46 1.96 14.04
C ILE A 155 22.49 0.93 15.18
N ASP A 156 21.47 0.99 16.03
CA ASP A 156 21.21 -0.04 17.04
C ASP A 156 20.61 -1.26 16.33
N LEU A 157 21.37 -2.35 16.31
CA LEU A 157 21.01 -3.57 15.58
C LEU A 157 19.79 -4.28 16.15
N GLU A 158 19.64 -4.30 17.48
CA GLU A 158 18.49 -4.92 18.13
C GLU A 158 17.22 -4.11 17.82
N LYS A 159 17.32 -2.79 17.93
CA LYS A 159 16.24 -1.88 17.53
C LYS A 159 15.91 -2.03 16.05
N HIS A 160 16.91 -2.08 15.17
CA HIS A 160 16.70 -2.28 13.74
C HIS A 160 15.93 -3.57 13.44
N CYS A 161 16.37 -4.71 14.02
CA CYS A 161 15.70 -6.00 13.87
C CYS A 161 14.24 -5.97 14.30
N ARG A 162 13.91 -5.27 15.38
CA ARG A 162 12.53 -5.09 15.83
C ARG A 162 11.71 -4.21 14.87
N LEU A 163 12.27 -3.08 14.44
CA LEU A 163 11.55 -2.11 13.61
C LEU A 163 11.25 -2.64 12.20
N ARG A 164 12.18 -3.35 11.58
CA ARG A 164 11.95 -3.99 10.28
C ARG A 164 10.91 -5.11 10.33
N LYS A 165 10.75 -5.79 11.46
CA LYS A 165 9.64 -6.76 11.62
C LYS A 165 8.30 -6.05 11.77
N ALA A 166 8.27 -4.92 12.48
CA ALA A 166 7.06 -4.14 12.65
C ALA A 166 6.58 -3.48 11.35
N ALA A 167 7.49 -3.17 10.42
CA ALA A 167 7.22 -2.58 9.11
C ALA A 167 6.31 -1.33 9.18
N VAL A 168 6.58 -0.47 10.16
CA VAL A 168 5.83 0.77 10.38
C VAL A 168 6.78 1.91 10.73
N ASN A 169 6.35 3.15 10.50
CA ASN A 169 7.09 4.32 10.94
C ASN A 169 7.33 4.29 12.46
N GLU A 170 8.59 4.33 12.87
CA GLU A 170 9.05 4.16 14.25
C GLU A 170 8.96 5.42 15.10
N HIS A 171 8.68 6.58 14.49
CA HIS A 171 8.63 7.82 15.23
C HIS A 171 7.42 7.85 16.17
N PRO A 172 7.59 8.28 17.45
CA PRO A 172 6.50 8.30 18.42
C PRO A 172 5.26 9.04 17.94
N ILE A 173 5.44 10.17 17.24
CA ILE A 173 4.34 10.95 16.67
C ILE A 173 3.56 10.17 15.61
N ALA A 174 4.24 9.38 14.77
CA ALA A 174 3.60 8.56 13.75
C ALA A 174 2.82 7.40 14.40
N SER A 175 3.37 6.80 15.46
CA SER A 175 2.67 5.76 16.23
C SER A 175 1.42 6.31 16.94
N ALA A 176 1.52 7.48 17.58
CA ALA A 176 0.38 8.12 18.25
C ALA A 176 -0.74 8.42 17.25
N ILE A 177 -0.40 8.98 16.08
CA ILE A 177 -1.38 9.22 15.02
C ILE A 177 -1.97 7.91 14.50
N ARG A 178 -1.15 6.94 14.09
CA ARG A 178 -1.62 5.67 13.51
C ARG A 178 -2.64 4.94 14.43
N ASN A 179 -2.43 5.02 15.74
CA ASN A 179 -3.27 4.38 16.74
C ASN A 179 -4.42 5.27 17.27
N ASP A 180 -4.56 6.49 16.73
CA ASP A 180 -5.49 7.53 17.20
C ASP A 180 -5.38 7.84 18.71
N ASP A 181 -4.17 7.73 19.27
CA ASP A 181 -3.90 8.02 20.69
C ASP A 181 -3.70 9.52 20.90
N ILE A 182 -4.82 10.23 21.10
CA ILE A 182 -4.85 11.68 21.28
C ILE A 182 -4.02 12.15 22.50
N ASN A 183 -3.97 11.35 23.58
CA ASN A 183 -3.26 11.72 24.79
C ASN A 183 -1.75 11.70 24.56
N SER A 184 -1.22 10.61 24.01
CA SER A 184 0.20 10.51 23.64
C SER A 184 0.56 11.57 22.61
N PHE A 185 -0.31 11.81 21.63
CA PHE A 185 -0.12 12.84 20.61
C PHE A 185 0.04 14.24 21.23
N GLN A 186 -0.90 14.66 22.11
CA GLN A 186 -0.86 15.97 22.76
C GLN A 186 0.38 16.16 23.62
N ASN A 187 0.78 15.13 24.38
CA ASN A 187 2.00 15.16 25.18
C ASN A 187 3.24 15.37 24.30
N ILE A 188 3.36 14.63 23.18
CA ILE A 188 4.50 14.77 22.26
C ILE A 188 4.56 16.18 21.67
N ILE A 189 3.41 16.73 21.23
CA ILE A 189 3.39 18.10 20.66
C ILE A 189 3.80 19.14 21.70
N ALA A 190 3.29 19.03 22.94
CA ALA A 190 3.62 19.96 24.03
C ALA A 190 5.10 19.88 24.43
N GLU A 191 5.65 18.67 24.59
CA GLU A 191 7.05 18.47 24.98
C GLU A 191 8.04 18.93 23.90
N THR A 192 7.70 18.71 22.63
CA THR A 192 8.61 19.02 21.50
C THR A 192 8.43 20.43 20.95
N ASN A 193 7.44 21.19 21.43
CA ASN A 193 7.01 22.48 20.86
C ASN A 193 6.86 22.41 19.33
N ARG A 194 6.36 21.28 18.83
CA ARG A 194 6.29 21.00 17.39
C ARG A 194 5.10 21.74 16.78
N SER A 195 5.31 22.36 15.63
CA SER A 195 4.23 23.00 14.88
C SER A 195 3.18 21.98 14.41
N PHE A 196 1.89 22.35 14.48
CA PHE A 196 0.79 21.56 13.92
C PHE A 196 0.93 21.35 12.39
N ASN A 197 1.58 22.29 11.70
CA ASN A 197 1.91 22.21 10.27
C ASN A 197 3.24 21.48 10.01
N SER A 198 3.75 20.71 10.97
CA SER A 198 4.95 19.89 10.73
C SER A 198 4.62 18.65 9.89
N ARG A 199 5.65 18.06 9.28
CA ARG A 199 5.54 16.83 8.51
C ARG A 199 5.89 15.61 9.36
N ILE A 200 5.33 14.47 8.99
CA ILE A 200 5.77 13.17 9.52
C ILE A 200 7.23 12.95 9.14
N PRO A 201 8.08 12.50 10.08
CA PRO A 201 9.46 12.15 9.73
C PRO A 201 9.51 10.93 8.81
N PHE A 202 10.42 10.94 7.84
CA PHE A 202 10.68 9.80 6.97
C PHE A 202 11.18 8.59 7.78
N SER A 203 10.77 7.39 7.37
CA SER A 203 11.19 6.13 7.99
C SER A 203 11.61 5.12 6.93
N TYR A 204 12.70 4.38 7.12
CA TYR A 204 13.02 3.25 6.24
C TYR A 204 12.14 2.02 6.49
N TYR A 205 11.35 2.02 7.57
CA TYR A 205 10.51 0.91 7.98
C TYR A 205 9.04 1.08 7.60
N GLU A 206 8.60 2.29 7.22
CA GLU A 206 7.22 2.55 6.80
C GLU A 206 6.90 1.83 5.49
N LEU A 207 5.86 0.99 5.55
CA LEU A 207 5.46 0.08 4.49
C LEU A 207 4.85 0.81 3.29
N CYS A 208 3.99 1.79 3.58
CA CYS A 208 3.21 2.42 2.55
C CYS A 208 4.01 3.56 1.90
N LYS A 209 4.48 3.33 0.67
CA LYS A 209 5.25 4.31 -0.12
C LYS A 209 4.49 5.63 -0.33
N TYR A 210 3.16 5.57 -0.39
CA TYR A 210 2.27 6.74 -0.58
C TYR A 210 2.45 7.81 0.50
N ILE A 211 2.72 7.39 1.75
CA ILE A 211 2.92 8.28 2.91
C ILE A 211 4.39 8.43 3.32
N ASN A 212 5.33 7.89 2.53
CA ASN A 212 6.74 7.81 2.89
C ASN A 212 7.69 8.16 1.73
N THR A 213 7.39 9.25 1.04
CA THR A 213 8.24 9.78 -0.04
C THR A 213 8.98 11.02 0.44
N LYS A 214 10.33 10.98 0.46
CA LYS A 214 11.18 12.04 1.05
C LYS A 214 10.82 13.47 0.61
N ASP A 215 10.53 13.67 -0.67
CA ASP A 215 10.22 14.99 -1.23
C ASP A 215 8.75 15.41 -1.06
N SER A 216 7.90 14.53 -0.54
CA SER A 216 6.46 14.76 -0.37
C SER A 216 5.90 14.12 0.90
N MET A 217 6.66 14.15 2.01
CA MET A 217 6.20 13.62 3.30
C MET A 217 4.90 14.31 3.76
N PRO A 218 3.88 13.58 4.22
CA PRO A 218 2.60 14.16 4.63
C PRO A 218 2.74 15.10 5.83
N PHE A 219 1.85 16.10 5.91
CA PHE A 219 1.64 16.82 7.16
C PHE A 219 1.04 15.89 8.24
N LEU A 220 1.14 16.27 9.51
CA LEU A 220 0.56 15.44 10.58
C LEU A 220 -0.95 15.19 10.40
N ILE A 221 -1.70 16.20 9.96
CA ILE A 221 -3.14 16.08 9.66
C ILE A 221 -3.41 15.18 8.45
N ASP A 222 -2.55 15.23 7.42
CA ASP A 222 -2.62 14.37 6.24
C ASP A 222 -2.46 12.89 6.66
N TYR A 223 -1.47 12.62 7.52
CA TYR A 223 -1.22 11.28 8.05
C TYR A 223 -2.37 10.79 8.95
N ALA A 224 -2.98 11.68 9.73
CA ALA A 224 -4.18 11.35 10.52
C ALA A 224 -5.37 11.00 9.63
N ALA A 225 -5.59 11.74 8.54
CA ALA A 225 -6.61 11.42 7.56
C ALA A 225 -6.37 10.06 6.89
N PHE A 226 -5.12 9.78 6.50
CA PHE A 226 -4.74 8.49 5.91
C PHE A 226 -4.99 7.29 6.84
N TYR A 227 -4.69 7.41 8.12
CA TYR A 227 -4.90 6.31 9.07
C TYR A 227 -6.32 6.24 9.64
N GLY A 228 -7.21 7.16 9.26
CA GLY A 228 -8.56 7.26 9.79
C GLY A 228 -8.61 7.66 11.27
N SER A 229 -7.58 8.38 11.74
CA SER A 229 -7.37 8.78 13.13
C SER A 229 -8.25 9.97 13.47
N LEU A 230 -9.51 9.68 13.76
CA LEU A 230 -10.61 10.63 13.83
C LEU A 230 -10.43 11.65 14.97
N GLU A 231 -10.01 11.21 16.14
CA GLU A 231 -9.88 12.08 17.31
C GLU A 231 -8.72 13.07 17.13
N ILE A 232 -7.58 12.58 16.63
CA ILE A 232 -6.44 13.44 16.30
C ILE A 232 -6.75 14.35 15.11
N PHE A 233 -7.47 13.85 14.09
CA PHE A 233 -7.91 14.68 12.96
C PHE A 233 -8.79 15.83 13.44
N LYS A 234 -9.83 15.55 14.26
CA LYS A 234 -10.70 16.57 14.86
C LYS A 234 -9.91 17.58 15.69
N PHE A 235 -8.93 17.12 16.45
CA PHE A 235 -8.04 18.00 17.19
C PHE A 235 -7.33 19.01 16.27
N PHE A 236 -6.72 18.56 15.17
CA PHE A 236 -6.11 19.48 14.20
C PHE A 236 -7.13 20.41 13.55
N TRP A 237 -8.30 19.88 13.21
CA TRP A 237 -9.37 20.58 12.51
C TRP A 237 -9.91 21.77 13.32
N VAL A 238 -10.16 21.56 14.62
CA VAL A 238 -10.67 22.61 15.53
C VAL A 238 -9.59 23.64 15.89
N ASN A 239 -8.33 23.22 16.01
CA ASN A 239 -7.22 24.12 16.35
C ASN A 239 -6.70 24.96 15.16
N GLY A 240 -7.43 24.98 14.03
CA GLY A 240 -7.16 25.91 12.93
C GLY A 240 -5.88 25.59 12.13
N THR A 241 -5.53 24.30 12.03
CA THR A 241 -4.44 23.86 11.14
C THR A 241 -4.82 24.19 9.70
N ASP A 242 -3.93 24.85 8.95
CA ASP A 242 -4.18 25.12 7.54
C ASP A 242 -4.15 23.79 6.77
N PRO A 243 -5.28 23.36 6.17
CA PRO A 243 -5.33 22.08 5.50
C PRO A 243 -4.44 22.10 4.25
N SER A 244 -3.63 21.05 4.12
CA SER A 244 -2.86 20.77 2.92
C SER A 244 -3.80 20.66 1.71
N PRO A 245 -3.42 21.17 0.52
CA PRO A 245 -4.19 20.92 -0.70
C PRO A 245 -4.34 19.42 -1.03
N LYS A 246 -3.46 18.56 -0.49
CA LYS A 246 -3.51 17.10 -0.67
C LYS A 246 -4.36 16.40 0.39
N LEU A 247 -4.87 17.10 1.40
CA LEU A 247 -5.61 16.49 2.51
C LEU A 247 -6.78 15.61 2.05
N PRO A 248 -7.60 16.01 1.04
CA PRO A 248 -8.64 15.13 0.51
C PRO A 248 -8.10 13.79 0.02
N LEU A 249 -6.95 13.78 -0.66
CA LEU A 249 -6.35 12.55 -1.19
C LEU A 249 -6.04 11.55 -0.08
N PHE A 250 -5.46 12.03 1.02
CA PHE A 250 -5.17 11.17 2.18
C PHE A 250 -6.46 10.67 2.86
N ALA A 251 -7.50 11.49 2.94
CA ALA A 251 -8.79 11.07 3.48
C ALA A 251 -9.46 9.98 2.64
N PHE A 252 -9.42 10.12 1.30
CA PHE A 252 -9.93 9.09 0.39
C PHE A 252 -9.10 7.80 0.48
N ALA A 253 -7.77 7.88 0.53
CA ALA A 253 -6.92 6.70 0.77
C ALA A 253 -7.27 6.00 2.09
N GLY A 254 -7.47 6.78 3.16
CA GLY A 254 -7.80 6.28 4.50
C GLY A 254 -9.20 5.70 4.63
N GLY A 255 -10.16 6.19 3.85
CA GLY A 255 -11.51 5.60 3.78
C GLY A 255 -12.44 5.94 4.94
N ASN A 256 -12.09 6.91 5.80
CA ASN A 256 -12.95 7.29 6.93
C ASN A 256 -13.99 8.33 6.47
N TYR A 257 -15.26 7.91 6.37
CA TYR A 257 -16.38 8.76 5.93
C TYR A 257 -16.56 10.01 6.78
N GLU A 258 -16.36 9.93 8.10
CA GLU A 258 -16.51 11.10 8.97
C GLU A 258 -15.44 12.15 8.69
N ILE A 259 -14.19 11.73 8.48
CA ILE A 259 -13.11 12.62 8.05
C ILE A 259 -13.42 13.24 6.69
N ILE A 260 -13.94 12.45 5.74
CA ILE A 260 -14.31 12.93 4.40
C ILE A 260 -15.40 14.01 4.51
N HIS A 261 -16.47 13.79 5.26
CA HIS A 261 -17.53 14.78 5.46
C HIS A 261 -17.06 16.03 6.20
N LEU A 262 -16.14 15.89 7.18
CA LEU A 262 -15.51 17.04 7.83
C LEU A 262 -14.77 17.90 6.80
N ILE A 263 -13.98 17.29 5.91
CA ILE A 263 -13.24 18.01 4.85
C ILE A 263 -14.21 18.65 3.85
N GLU A 264 -15.25 17.93 3.44
CA GLU A 264 -16.28 18.40 2.52
C GLU A 264 -16.99 19.66 3.01
N SER A 265 -17.21 19.77 4.33
CA SER A 265 -17.84 20.96 4.93
C SER A 265 -16.99 22.24 4.82
N ASN A 266 -15.71 22.12 4.45
CA ASN A 266 -14.80 23.26 4.35
C ASN A 266 -14.74 23.79 2.90
N PRO A 267 -15.17 25.04 2.65
CA PRO A 267 -15.25 25.60 1.29
C PRO A 267 -13.89 25.81 0.60
N LYS A 268 -12.79 25.74 1.35
CA LYS A 268 -11.43 25.81 0.78
C LYS A 268 -10.99 24.47 0.17
N MET A 269 -11.61 23.37 0.58
CA MET A 269 -11.30 22.03 0.11
C MET A 269 -12.25 21.64 -1.01
N LYS A 270 -11.73 20.93 -2.01
CA LYS A 270 -12.52 20.42 -3.13
C LYS A 270 -12.10 19.00 -3.42
N PHE A 271 -13.09 18.17 -3.73
CA PHE A 271 -12.85 16.86 -4.29
C PHE A 271 -12.74 16.99 -5.81
N ASP A 272 -11.68 16.42 -6.36
CA ASP A 272 -11.37 16.46 -7.78
C ASP A 272 -11.14 15.04 -8.32
N THR A 273 -10.81 14.94 -9.60
CA THR A 273 -10.55 13.66 -10.26
C THR A 273 -9.37 12.91 -9.64
N THR A 274 -8.46 13.59 -8.93
CA THR A 274 -7.35 12.94 -8.23
C THR A 274 -7.85 12.16 -7.01
N CYS A 275 -8.88 12.65 -6.31
CA CYS A 275 -9.55 11.92 -5.23
C CYS A 275 -10.15 10.61 -5.75
N PHE A 276 -10.81 10.68 -6.90
CA PHE A 276 -11.35 9.52 -7.61
C PHE A 276 -10.26 8.50 -7.96
N GLN A 277 -9.12 8.97 -8.48
CA GLN A 277 -7.98 8.10 -8.79
C GLN A 277 -7.44 7.40 -7.54
N VAL A 278 -7.26 8.13 -6.43
CA VAL A 278 -6.78 7.57 -5.17
C VAL A 278 -7.74 6.53 -4.60
N ALA A 279 -9.06 6.75 -4.71
CA ALA A 279 -10.04 5.77 -4.29
C ALA A 279 -9.92 4.44 -5.07
N ILE A 280 -9.58 4.47 -6.37
CA ILE A 280 -9.25 3.24 -7.14
C ILE A 280 -7.99 2.58 -6.60
N GLU A 281 -6.92 3.37 -6.41
CA GLU A 281 -5.61 2.88 -5.95
C GLU A 281 -5.70 2.16 -4.60
N PHE A 282 -6.55 2.67 -3.70
CA PHE A 282 -6.76 2.15 -2.35
C PHE A 282 -7.99 1.24 -2.23
N HIS A 283 -8.60 0.82 -3.36
CA HIS A 283 -9.76 -0.08 -3.42
C HIS A 283 -10.92 0.38 -2.52
N ARG A 284 -11.17 1.69 -2.54
CA ARG A 284 -12.31 2.35 -1.87
C ARG A 284 -13.47 2.46 -2.85
N ASN A 285 -13.93 1.32 -3.35
CA ASN A 285 -14.93 1.27 -4.41
C ASN A 285 -16.28 1.89 -3.97
N ASP A 286 -16.58 1.82 -2.68
CA ASP A 286 -17.71 2.51 -2.06
C ASP A 286 -17.58 4.05 -2.13
N LEU A 287 -16.37 4.59 -1.91
CA LEU A 287 -16.10 6.02 -2.06
C LEU A 287 -16.05 6.47 -3.52
N LEU A 288 -15.78 5.57 -4.47
CA LEU A 288 -15.93 5.88 -5.89
C LEU A 288 -17.39 6.15 -6.21
N GLN A 289 -18.29 5.24 -5.82
CA GLN A 289 -19.73 5.44 -5.99
C GLN A 289 -20.20 6.76 -5.37
N TYR A 290 -19.71 7.08 -4.16
CA TYR A 290 -19.99 8.38 -3.52
C TYR A 290 -19.61 9.58 -4.39
N LEU A 291 -18.42 9.57 -5.00
CA LEU A 291 -17.94 10.64 -5.87
C LEU A 291 -18.74 10.74 -7.19
N GLU A 292 -19.16 9.61 -7.75
CA GLU A 292 -20.00 9.59 -8.95
C GLU A 292 -21.36 10.21 -8.68
N GLU A 293 -22.01 9.79 -7.60
CA GLU A 293 -23.38 10.22 -7.26
C GLU A 293 -23.45 11.69 -6.83
N ASN A 294 -22.49 12.16 -6.01
CA ASN A 294 -22.57 13.48 -5.40
C ASN A 294 -21.80 14.56 -6.18
N TYR A 295 -20.80 14.17 -6.96
CA TYR A 295 -19.94 15.10 -7.70
C TYR A 295 -20.01 14.92 -9.21
N ASN A 296 -20.81 13.98 -9.71
CA ASN A 296 -20.92 13.65 -11.15
C ASN A 296 -19.54 13.41 -11.79
N MET A 297 -18.62 12.86 -11.00
CA MET A 297 -17.31 12.44 -11.50
C MET A 297 -17.51 11.22 -12.39
N LYS A 298 -16.74 11.15 -13.47
CA LYS A 298 -16.83 10.06 -14.43
C LYS A 298 -15.47 9.42 -14.62
N HIS A 299 -15.50 8.11 -14.84
CA HIS A 299 -14.33 7.38 -15.25
C HIS A 299 -13.71 7.95 -16.53
N SER A 300 -12.38 7.96 -16.54
CA SER A 300 -11.51 8.36 -17.63
C SER A 300 -10.67 7.16 -18.08
N SER A 301 -9.98 7.28 -19.22
CA SER A 301 -9.05 6.23 -19.65
C SER A 301 -7.92 5.98 -18.65
N ASP A 302 -7.54 7.00 -17.90
CA ASP A 302 -6.46 6.90 -16.90
C ASP A 302 -6.89 6.02 -15.72
N ASN A 303 -8.20 5.95 -15.44
CA ASN A 303 -8.74 5.08 -14.39
C ASN A 303 -8.56 3.59 -14.71
N ILE A 304 -8.58 3.20 -16.00
CA ILE A 304 -8.31 1.82 -16.41
C ILE A 304 -6.87 1.43 -16.08
N LEU A 305 -5.90 2.27 -16.45
CA LEU A 305 -4.49 2.00 -16.18
C LEU A 305 -4.23 1.92 -14.67
N ARG A 306 -4.89 2.77 -13.88
CA ARG A 306 -4.81 2.71 -12.41
C ARG A 306 -5.42 1.43 -11.85
N ALA A 307 -6.59 1.03 -12.32
CA ALA A 307 -7.20 -0.23 -11.90
C ALA A 307 -6.29 -1.43 -12.19
N ILE A 308 -5.58 -1.44 -13.32
CA ILE A 308 -4.59 -2.47 -13.64
C ILE A 308 -3.37 -2.38 -12.71
N ASN A 309 -2.75 -1.20 -12.58
CA ASN A 309 -1.53 -1.01 -11.80
C ASN A 309 -1.70 -1.31 -10.31
N PHE A 310 -2.88 -1.04 -9.76
CA PHE A 310 -3.23 -1.32 -8.38
C PHE A 310 -4.08 -2.58 -8.24
N TYR A 311 -4.20 -3.37 -9.31
CA TYR A 311 -4.90 -4.64 -9.33
C TYR A 311 -6.32 -4.56 -8.75
N ASN A 312 -7.05 -3.47 -9.00
CA ASN A 312 -8.45 -3.31 -8.62
C ASN A 312 -9.33 -3.92 -9.72
N ILE A 313 -9.58 -5.22 -9.61
CA ILE A 313 -10.18 -6.01 -10.69
C ILE A 313 -11.65 -5.66 -10.88
N ASP A 314 -12.36 -5.36 -9.79
CA ASP A 314 -13.76 -4.95 -9.83
C ASP A 314 -13.95 -3.70 -10.70
N ILE A 315 -13.15 -2.65 -10.46
CA ILE A 315 -13.16 -1.43 -11.27
C ILE A 315 -12.61 -1.68 -12.68
N PHE A 316 -11.58 -2.49 -12.85
CA PHE A 316 -11.08 -2.83 -14.19
C PHE A 316 -12.17 -3.46 -15.06
N VAL A 317 -12.92 -4.42 -14.50
CA VAL A 317 -13.99 -5.13 -15.20
C VAL A 317 -15.17 -4.20 -15.49
N GLU A 318 -15.52 -3.31 -14.54
CA GLU A 318 -16.53 -2.27 -14.76
C GLU A 318 -16.19 -1.38 -15.97
N LEU A 319 -14.90 -1.05 -16.15
CA LEU A 319 -14.42 -0.16 -17.21
C LEU A 319 -14.11 -0.86 -18.53
N LEU A 320 -14.12 -2.19 -18.55
CA LEU A 320 -13.79 -2.98 -19.73
C LEU A 320 -14.69 -2.66 -20.95
N PRO A 321 -16.03 -2.50 -20.82
CA PRO A 321 -16.89 -2.14 -21.95
C PRO A 321 -16.52 -0.80 -22.58
N PHE A 322 -16.23 0.21 -21.74
CA PHE A 322 -15.82 1.54 -22.20
C PHE A 322 -14.49 1.51 -22.96
N MET A 323 -13.54 0.69 -22.48
CA MET A 323 -12.27 0.48 -23.17
C MET A 323 -12.48 -0.17 -24.55
N MET A 324 -13.31 -1.22 -24.60
CA MET A 324 -13.59 -1.96 -25.83
C MET A 324 -14.30 -1.10 -26.88
N GLU A 325 -15.20 -0.21 -26.47
CA GLU A 325 -15.85 0.75 -27.37
C GLU A 325 -14.84 1.73 -27.98
N LYS A 326 -13.97 2.32 -27.16
CA LYS A 326 -12.92 3.23 -27.65
C LYS A 326 -11.94 2.56 -28.61
N ILE A 327 -11.59 1.29 -28.37
CA ILE A 327 -10.71 0.52 -29.28
C ILE A 327 -11.41 0.32 -30.63
N LYS A 328 -12.69 -0.08 -30.62
CA LYS A 328 -13.48 -0.26 -31.86
C LYS A 328 -13.58 1.03 -32.67
N MET A 329 -13.90 2.15 -32.02
CA MET A 329 -13.96 3.45 -32.70
C MET A 329 -12.63 3.83 -33.38
N LYS A 330 -11.50 3.53 -32.75
CA LYS A 330 -10.18 3.77 -33.35
C LYS A 330 -9.89 2.84 -34.53
N THR A 331 -10.25 1.56 -34.44
CA THR A 331 -10.06 0.64 -35.57
C THR A 331 -10.93 1.03 -36.76
N ASP A 332 -12.18 1.40 -36.52
CA ASP A 332 -13.11 1.81 -37.58
C ASP A 332 -12.63 3.10 -38.27
N PHE A 333 -12.12 4.07 -37.50
CA PHE A 333 -11.51 5.29 -38.06
C PHE A 333 -10.25 5.01 -38.90
N VAL A 334 -9.46 3.98 -38.56
CA VAL A 334 -8.30 3.59 -39.37
C VAL A 334 -8.74 2.90 -40.66
N TYR A 335 -9.78 2.06 -40.62
CA TYR A 335 -10.31 1.40 -41.82
C TYR A 335 -10.95 2.40 -42.81
N ASP A 336 -11.70 3.38 -42.32
CA ASP A 336 -12.36 4.39 -43.17
C ASP A 336 -11.34 5.33 -43.84
N ASN A 337 -10.18 5.59 -43.21
CA ASN A 337 -9.11 6.43 -43.76
C ASN A 337 -8.11 5.68 -44.66
N ILE A 338 -8.18 4.35 -44.73
CA ILE A 338 -7.38 3.52 -45.66
C ILE A 338 -8.19 3.18 -46.93
N LEU A 339 -9.52 3.30 -46.87
CA LEU A 339 -10.44 3.03 -47.98
C LEU A 339 -10.92 4.30 -48.73
N CYS A 340 -10.42 5.48 -48.36
CA CYS A 340 -10.50 6.72 -49.14
C CYS A 340 -9.14 7.04 -49.75
#